data_AF-A0AAD3CPW4-F1
#
_entry.id   AF-A0AAD3CPW4-F1
#
_cell.length_a   1.000
_cell.length_b   1.000
_cell.length_c   1.000
_cell.angle_alpha   90.00
_cell.angle_beta   90.00
_cell.angle_gamma   90.00
#
_symmetry.space_group_name_H-M   'P 1'
#
loop_
_entity.id
_entity.type
_entity.pdbx_description
1 polymer ?
#
loop_
_entity_poly.entity_id
_entity_poly.type
_entity_poly.pdbx_seq_one_letter_code
_entity_poly.pdbx_strand_id
1 'polypeptide(L)'
;MPGSPRVEKAATIRMSDPNLSTERAMILAGFSEEEAKDTKKQSSVRQKLYRMTKKSSKGKEESNLQSEEVGSKIRRHSDSSFLPDLQPTMQQFPAPYPYTDGMFAASPIQPGPLLFPQQLAPPMKKAKYQPHQEYGTPINIEASNSGQDHSRMNEAAMFMIDNPKLTIENAMKIVGYSESECTDQDLCNQIRNRMMNMKEKPLTPPRSTRNISEDELRRKLNEISNKVDINTNRIVESLERKIDDFGARIDDKIFNLQRQLNFLHRDVLGQNFNSQASTVL
;
A
#
# COMPACT_ATOMS: atom_id res chain seq x y z
N MET A 1 32.18 -0.61 -3.02
CA MET A 1 32.74 0.31 -2.00
C MET A 1 32.03 0.11 -0.68
N PRO A 2 32.72 -0.35 0.37
CA PRO A 2 32.19 -0.32 1.72
C PRO A 2 31.99 1.14 2.12
N GLY A 3 30.75 1.53 2.42
CA GLY A 3 30.44 2.87 2.90
C GLY A 3 30.85 3.04 4.36
N SER A 4 30.89 4.28 4.85
CA SER A 4 31.12 4.57 6.28
C SER A 4 30.13 3.77 7.16
N PRO A 5 30.59 3.09 8.23
CA PRO A 5 29.74 2.29 9.11
C PRO A 5 28.56 3.09 9.71
N ARG A 6 28.75 4.40 9.94
CA ARG A 6 27.69 5.29 10.44
C ARG A 6 26.54 5.47 9.44
N VAL A 7 26.85 5.52 8.14
CA VAL A 7 25.85 5.62 7.06
C VAL A 7 25.03 4.34 6.96
N GLU A 8 25.67 3.19 7.13
CA GLU A 8 25.01 1.89 7.15
C GLU A 8 24.08 1.76 8.35
N LYS A 9 24.55 2.12 9.55
CA LYS A 9 23.72 2.14 10.76
C LYS A 9 22.49 3.06 10.62
N ALA A 10 22.68 4.27 10.09
CA ALA A 10 21.57 5.21 9.83
C ALA A 10 20.56 4.66 8.82
N ALA A 11 21.03 4.00 7.76
CA ALA A 11 20.16 3.35 6.78
C ALA A 11 19.37 2.20 7.40
N THR A 12 19.99 1.37 8.27
CA THR A 12 19.31 0.28 8.98
C THR A 12 18.22 0.80 9.91
N ILE A 13 18.49 1.85 10.70
CA ILE A 13 17.50 2.48 11.59
C ILE A 13 16.28 2.99 10.79
N ARG A 14 16.52 3.60 9.63
CA ARG A 14 15.42 4.06 8.78
C ARG A 14 14.67 2.92 8.09
N MET A 15 15.33 1.78 7.88
CA MET A 15 14.69 0.59 7.32
C MET A 15 13.79 -0.11 8.34
N SER A 16 14.14 -0.08 9.64
CA SER A 16 13.24 -0.53 10.71
C SER A 16 12.09 0.46 10.95
N ASP A 17 12.37 1.77 10.92
CA ASP A 17 11.38 2.82 11.18
C ASP A 17 11.20 3.75 9.96
N PRO A 18 10.33 3.40 8.99
CA PRO A 18 10.21 4.13 7.73
C PRO A 18 9.61 5.55 7.88
N ASN A 19 8.84 5.78 8.95
CA ASN A 19 8.25 7.09 9.26
C ASN A 19 9.26 8.10 9.80
N LEU A 20 10.48 7.65 10.15
CA LEU A 20 11.52 8.51 10.70
C LEU A 20 12.21 9.32 9.58
N SER A 21 12.47 10.60 9.85
CA SER A 21 13.25 11.44 8.93
C SER A 21 14.70 10.94 8.86
N THR A 22 15.36 11.07 7.70
CA THR A 22 16.76 10.64 7.57
C THR A 22 17.72 11.45 8.44
N GLU A 23 17.41 12.72 8.71
CA GLU A 23 18.15 13.53 9.68
C GLU A 23 18.11 12.89 11.06
N ARG A 24 16.92 12.53 11.56
CA ARG A 24 16.78 11.90 12.87
C ARG A 24 17.46 10.52 12.92
N ALA A 25 17.39 9.75 11.84
CA ALA A 25 18.08 8.46 11.74
C ALA A 25 19.60 8.60 11.80
N MET A 26 20.15 9.68 11.22
CA MET A 26 21.57 9.99 11.30
C MET A 26 21.99 10.38 12.72
N ILE A 27 21.20 11.20 13.43
CA ILE A 27 21.48 11.55 14.83
C ILE A 27 21.53 10.28 15.70
N LEU A 28 20.56 9.38 15.55
CA LEU A 28 20.54 8.10 16.27
C LEU A 28 21.71 7.16 15.90
N ALA A 29 22.27 7.32 14.70
CA ALA A 29 23.46 6.58 14.26
C ALA A 29 24.78 7.20 14.74
N GLY A 30 24.74 8.31 15.49
CA GLY A 30 25.92 9.00 16.03
C GLY A 30 26.54 10.04 15.09
N PHE A 31 25.76 10.62 14.18
CA PHE A 31 26.15 11.88 13.53
C PHE A 31 25.83 13.06 14.46
N SER A 32 26.64 14.12 14.39
CA SER A 32 26.27 15.39 15.02
C SER A 32 25.07 16.02 14.32
N GLU A 33 24.34 16.91 15.00
CA GLU A 33 23.16 17.57 14.42
C GLU A 33 23.49 18.40 13.18
N GLU A 34 24.66 19.04 13.15
CA GLU A 34 25.15 19.80 11.99
C GLU A 34 25.42 18.87 10.80
N GLU A 35 26.05 17.72 11.03
CA GLU A 35 26.27 16.72 10.00
C GLU A 35 24.99 16.04 9.52
N ALA A 36 23.99 15.92 10.39
CA ALA A 36 22.69 15.36 10.05
C ALA A 36 21.90 16.29 9.11
N LYS A 37 22.12 17.61 9.18
CA LYS A 37 21.52 18.60 8.27
C LYS A 37 22.24 18.69 6.91
N ASP A 38 23.45 18.15 6.77
CA ASP A 38 24.18 18.14 5.51
C ASP A 38 23.50 17.27 4.45
N THR A 39 23.03 17.93 3.37
CA THR A 39 22.31 17.30 2.27
C THR A 39 23.12 16.21 1.56
N LYS A 40 24.45 16.34 1.48
CA LYS A 40 25.33 15.34 0.83
C LYS A 40 25.41 14.05 1.66
N LYS A 41 25.50 14.18 2.98
CA LYS A 41 25.51 13.03 3.90
C LYS A 41 24.15 12.35 3.97
N GLN A 42 23.06 13.13 4.02
CA GLN A 42 21.71 12.57 3.91
C GLN A 42 21.49 11.82 2.59
N SER A 43 21.97 12.34 1.47
CA SER A 43 21.88 11.68 0.16
C SER A 43 22.62 10.33 0.17
N SER A 44 23.80 10.27 0.78
CA SER A 44 24.55 9.02 0.95
C SER A 44 23.77 7.95 1.74
N VAL A 45 23.08 8.36 2.81
CA VAL A 45 22.21 7.47 3.59
C VAL A 45 21.01 7.00 2.77
N ARG A 46 20.34 7.89 2.02
CA ARG A 46 19.21 7.52 1.14
C ARG A 46 19.63 6.52 0.05
N GLN A 47 20.79 6.74 -0.57
CA GLN A 47 21.33 5.82 -1.58
C GLN A 47 21.70 4.46 -0.97
N LYS A 48 22.28 4.44 0.24
CA LYS A 48 22.60 3.20 0.95
C LYS A 48 21.32 2.44 1.32
N LEU A 49 20.30 3.12 1.85
CA LEU A 49 18.98 2.55 2.15
C LEU A 49 18.38 1.89 0.89
N TYR A 50 18.35 2.60 -0.24
CA TYR A 50 17.85 2.06 -1.51
C TYR A 50 18.60 0.80 -1.96
N ARG A 51 19.93 0.77 -1.81
CA ARG A 51 20.73 -0.41 -2.15
C ARG A 51 20.42 -1.60 -1.23
N MET A 52 20.16 -1.37 0.05
CA MET A 52 19.82 -2.41 1.02
C MET A 52 18.43 -2.99 0.78
N THR A 53 17.43 -2.14 0.54
CA THR A 53 16.06 -2.60 0.24
C THR A 53 15.99 -3.37 -1.08
N LYS A 54 16.75 -2.92 -2.11
CA LYS A 54 16.87 -3.64 -3.39
C LYS A 54 17.60 -4.98 -3.28
N LYS A 55 18.60 -5.10 -2.41
CA LYS A 55 19.27 -6.38 -2.14
C LYS A 55 18.39 -7.34 -1.36
N SER A 56 17.64 -6.85 -0.36
CA SER A 56 16.70 -7.68 0.40
C SER A 56 15.58 -8.28 -0.46
N SER A 57 15.24 -7.64 -1.58
CA SER A 57 14.21 -8.13 -2.51
C SER A 57 14.73 -9.12 -3.54
N LYS A 58 16.05 -9.20 -3.77
CA LYS A 58 16.69 -10.25 -4.59
C LYS A 58 17.19 -11.44 -3.77
N GLY A 59 17.62 -11.22 -2.53
CA GLY A 59 18.18 -12.28 -1.67
C GLY A 59 17.16 -13.26 -1.09
N LYS A 60 15.86 -12.98 -1.17
CA LYS A 60 14.80 -13.90 -0.71
C LYS A 60 14.44 -14.99 -1.73
N GLU A 61 14.92 -14.91 -2.97
CA GLU A 61 14.77 -15.99 -3.96
C GLU A 61 15.92 -17.01 -3.90
N GLU A 62 17.11 -16.62 -3.45
CA GLU A 62 18.30 -17.50 -3.49
C GLU A 62 18.59 -18.22 -2.14
N SER A 63 18.00 -17.79 -1.02
CA SER A 63 18.27 -18.41 0.29
C SER A 63 17.35 -19.59 0.65
N ASN A 64 16.52 -20.07 -0.28
CA ASN A 64 15.69 -21.28 -0.07
C ASN A 64 16.27 -22.54 -0.73
N LEU A 65 17.52 -22.49 -1.22
CA LEU A 65 18.18 -23.60 -1.94
C LEU A 65 19.58 -23.96 -1.41
N GLN A 66 19.99 -23.48 -0.22
CA GLN A 66 21.33 -23.75 0.32
C GLN A 66 21.32 -24.29 1.76
N SER A 67 20.41 -25.23 2.03
CA SER A 67 20.43 -26.04 3.26
C SER A 67 20.31 -27.54 2.98
N GLU A 68 20.90 -28.03 1.88
CA GLU A 68 21.29 -29.44 1.73
C GLU A 68 22.61 -29.51 0.97
N GLU A 69 23.39 -30.57 1.22
CA GLU A 69 24.71 -30.87 0.66
C GLU A 69 25.93 -30.10 1.21
N VAL A 70 26.21 -30.35 2.50
CA VAL A 70 27.59 -30.61 2.91
C VAL A 70 27.95 -32.02 2.45
N GLY A 71 28.62 -32.14 1.30
CA GLY A 71 29.25 -33.39 0.91
C GLY A 71 29.43 -33.54 -0.59
N SER A 72 30.56 -33.07 -1.12
CA SER A 72 31.45 -33.88 -1.97
C SER A 72 32.45 -33.01 -2.72
N LYS A 73 33.64 -32.98 -2.12
CA LYS A 73 34.91 -32.74 -2.77
C LYS A 73 35.12 -33.85 -3.80
N ILE A 74 35.14 -33.59 -5.12
CA ILE A 74 35.89 -34.35 -6.14
C ILE A 74 36.01 -33.57 -7.47
N ARG A 75 37.28 -33.33 -7.82
CA ARG A 75 37.95 -33.18 -9.12
C ARG A 75 37.17 -32.72 -10.36
N ARG A 76 37.66 -31.60 -10.90
CA ARG A 76 37.63 -31.23 -12.32
C ARG A 76 38.54 -32.18 -13.13
N HIS A 77 38.00 -32.80 -14.17
CA HIS A 77 38.68 -33.33 -15.37
C HIS A 77 37.58 -33.51 -16.43
N SER A 78 37.50 -32.62 -17.42
CA SER A 78 38.00 -32.78 -18.81
C SER A 78 37.12 -33.64 -19.72
N ASP A 79 36.70 -33.02 -20.82
CA ASP A 79 36.46 -33.56 -22.16
C ASP A 79 35.61 -34.82 -22.34
N SER A 80 34.45 -34.67 -23.00
CA SER A 80 34.15 -35.44 -24.22
C SER A 80 32.88 -34.94 -24.91
N SER A 81 33.08 -34.49 -26.14
CA SER A 81 32.16 -34.54 -27.26
C SER A 81 31.33 -35.83 -27.33
N PHE A 82 29.99 -35.72 -27.40
CA PHE A 82 29.12 -36.52 -28.26
C PHE A 82 27.66 -36.04 -28.08
N LEU A 83 27.12 -35.34 -29.08
CA LEU A 83 25.67 -35.08 -29.20
C LEU A 83 25.21 -35.77 -30.48
N PRO A 84 24.38 -36.82 -30.40
CA PRO A 84 23.61 -37.26 -31.56
C PRO A 84 22.32 -36.44 -31.67
N ASP A 85 22.04 -36.08 -32.92
CA ASP A 85 20.80 -35.53 -33.45
C ASP A 85 19.55 -36.23 -32.90
N LEU A 86 18.64 -35.46 -32.30
CA LEU A 86 17.26 -35.90 -32.05
C LEU A 86 16.30 -34.90 -32.68
N GLN A 87 15.68 -35.36 -33.75
CA GLN A 87 14.62 -34.69 -34.49
C GLN A 87 13.40 -34.38 -33.60
N PRO A 88 12.71 -33.25 -33.79
CA PRO A 88 11.46 -32.96 -33.10
C PRO A 88 10.31 -33.76 -33.70
N THR A 89 9.73 -34.66 -32.91
CA THR A 89 8.47 -35.33 -33.24
C THR A 89 7.33 -34.31 -33.16
N MET A 90 6.72 -33.98 -34.30
CA MET A 90 5.49 -33.20 -34.36
C MET A 90 4.35 -34.01 -33.73
N GLN A 91 3.97 -33.66 -32.49
CA GLN A 91 2.73 -34.14 -31.89
C GLN A 91 1.58 -33.26 -32.38
N GLN A 92 0.76 -33.83 -33.27
CA GLN A 92 -0.53 -33.30 -33.67
C GLN A 92 -1.49 -33.34 -32.47
N PHE A 93 -1.93 -32.17 -32.01
CA PHE A 93 -3.09 -32.04 -31.12
C PHE A 93 -4.38 -32.18 -31.95
N PRO A 94 -5.33 -33.06 -31.57
CA PRO A 94 -6.65 -33.05 -32.16
C PRO A 94 -7.50 -31.88 -31.64
N ALA A 95 -8.40 -31.45 -32.52
CA ALA A 95 -9.30 -30.30 -32.46
C ALA A 95 -10.22 -30.22 -31.22
N PRO A 96 -10.72 -29.01 -30.89
CA PRO A 96 -11.64 -28.80 -29.77
C PRO A 96 -13.05 -29.32 -30.08
N TYR A 97 -13.68 -29.91 -29.06
CA TYR A 97 -15.08 -30.33 -29.07
C TYR A 97 -16.04 -29.14 -29.24
N PRO A 98 -17.17 -29.31 -29.96
CA PRO A 98 -18.20 -28.29 -30.04
C PRO A 98 -18.98 -28.20 -28.72
N TYR A 99 -19.11 -26.97 -28.23
CA TYR A 99 -19.92 -26.57 -27.09
C TYR A 99 -21.40 -26.79 -27.45
N THR A 100 -22.05 -27.74 -26.77
CA THR A 100 -23.51 -27.93 -26.87
C THR A 100 -24.21 -26.85 -26.06
N ASP A 101 -24.95 -26.01 -26.76
CA ASP A 101 -25.82 -24.97 -26.22
C ASP A 101 -27.01 -25.63 -25.48
N GLY A 102 -26.80 -25.87 -24.18
CA GLY A 102 -27.75 -26.50 -23.28
C GLY A 102 -28.62 -25.46 -22.60
N MET A 103 -29.81 -25.26 -23.16
CA MET A 103 -30.95 -24.55 -22.60
C MET A 103 -31.16 -24.85 -21.10
N PHE A 104 -30.81 -23.90 -20.22
CA PHE A 104 -31.33 -23.86 -18.86
C PHE A 104 -32.30 -22.67 -18.75
N ALA A 105 -33.59 -22.98 -18.85
CA ALA A 105 -34.67 -22.09 -18.46
C ALA A 105 -34.64 -21.94 -16.92
N ALA A 106 -34.02 -20.88 -16.43
CA ALA A 106 -34.11 -20.48 -15.03
C ALA A 106 -35.45 -19.76 -14.81
N SER A 107 -36.33 -20.39 -14.05
CA SER A 107 -37.57 -19.79 -13.55
C SER A 107 -37.27 -18.53 -12.71
N PRO A 108 -38.06 -17.44 -12.82
CA PRO A 108 -37.90 -16.28 -11.99
C PRO A 108 -38.43 -16.58 -10.57
N ILE A 109 -37.51 -16.71 -9.61
CA ILE A 109 -37.84 -16.72 -8.18
C ILE A 109 -38.25 -15.30 -7.80
N GLN A 110 -39.54 -15.09 -7.52
CA GLN A 110 -40.06 -13.87 -6.92
C GLN A 110 -39.49 -13.71 -5.50
N PRO A 111 -38.85 -12.59 -5.14
CA PRO A 111 -38.52 -12.31 -3.75
C PRO A 111 -39.80 -11.86 -3.02
N GLY A 112 -40.26 -12.70 -2.09
CA GLY A 112 -41.32 -12.33 -1.14
C GLY A 112 -40.85 -11.24 -0.16
N PRO A 113 -41.77 -10.44 0.40
CA PRO A 113 -41.43 -9.35 1.30
C PRO A 113 -40.92 -9.89 2.65
N LEU A 114 -39.67 -9.57 2.99
CA LEU A 114 -39.11 -9.79 4.31
C LEU A 114 -39.77 -8.84 5.32
N LEU A 115 -40.70 -9.38 6.10
CA LEU A 115 -41.19 -8.78 7.34
C LEU A 115 -40.08 -8.85 8.41
N PHE A 116 -39.40 -7.72 8.63
CA PHE A 116 -38.53 -7.55 9.80
C PHE A 116 -39.38 -7.28 11.05
N PRO A 117 -39.27 -8.07 12.12
CA PRO A 117 -39.84 -7.69 13.41
C PRO A 117 -39.01 -6.57 14.03
N GLN A 118 -39.64 -5.40 14.15
CA GLN A 118 -39.14 -4.21 14.84
C GLN A 118 -39.06 -4.51 16.35
N GLN A 119 -37.91 -5.03 16.81
CA GLN A 119 -37.64 -5.11 18.25
C GLN A 119 -37.21 -3.74 18.76
N LEU A 120 -38.13 -3.11 19.49
CA LEU A 120 -37.92 -1.91 20.31
C LEU A 120 -36.80 -2.16 21.32
N ALA A 121 -35.66 -1.50 21.12
CA ALA A 121 -34.67 -1.31 22.18
C ALA A 121 -35.17 -0.22 23.16
N PRO A 122 -34.95 -0.37 24.48
CA PRO A 122 -35.38 0.60 25.48
C PRO A 122 -34.60 1.92 25.39
N PRO A 123 -35.20 3.07 25.74
CA PRO A 123 -34.59 4.37 25.62
C PRO A 123 -33.43 4.53 26.61
N MET A 124 -32.20 4.68 26.08
CA MET A 124 -31.07 5.11 26.89
C MET A 124 -31.30 6.53 27.41
N LYS A 125 -31.09 6.68 28.72
CA LYS A 125 -31.19 7.94 29.46
C LYS A 125 -30.31 9.00 28.81
N LYS A 126 -30.91 10.14 28.43
CA LYS A 126 -30.22 11.34 27.96
C LYS A 126 -29.26 11.82 29.05
N ALA A 127 -27.97 11.61 28.86
CA ALA A 127 -26.96 12.37 29.58
C ALA A 127 -27.07 13.83 29.13
N LYS A 128 -27.30 14.74 30.09
CA LYS A 128 -27.17 16.18 29.89
C LYS A 128 -25.72 16.47 29.55
N TYR A 129 -25.40 16.59 28.27
CA TYR A 129 -24.15 17.20 27.82
C TYR A 129 -24.30 18.71 28.00
N GLN A 130 -23.57 19.27 28.96
CA GLN A 130 -23.31 20.70 29.00
C GLN A 130 -22.39 21.03 27.82
N PRO A 131 -22.72 22.02 26.97
CA PRO A 131 -21.77 22.52 26.00
C PRO A 131 -20.69 23.28 26.76
N HIS A 132 -19.49 22.71 26.86
CA HIS A 132 -18.31 23.47 27.25
C HIS A 132 -18.06 24.53 26.17
N GLN A 133 -18.50 25.75 26.47
CA GLN A 133 -17.96 26.97 25.91
C GLN A 133 -16.56 27.13 26.47
N GLU A 134 -15.55 26.60 25.77
CA GLU A 134 -14.20 27.13 25.90
C GLU A 134 -13.80 27.75 24.57
N TYR A 135 -13.52 29.04 24.69
CA TYR A 135 -13.19 29.97 23.64
C TYR A 135 -11.96 29.53 22.86
N GLY A 136 -11.99 29.82 21.57
CA GLY A 136 -10.89 29.58 20.67
C GLY A 136 -9.63 30.34 21.10
N THR A 137 -8.51 29.64 21.07
CA THR A 137 -7.27 30.24 20.60
C THR A 137 -7.22 30.03 19.09
N PRO A 138 -7.25 31.09 18.25
CA PRO A 138 -6.91 30.92 16.85
C PRO A 138 -5.47 30.40 16.79
N ILE A 139 -5.28 29.31 16.08
CA ILE A 139 -3.94 28.89 15.66
C ILE A 139 -3.44 30.00 14.76
N ASN A 140 -2.63 30.88 15.32
CA ASN A 140 -1.93 31.92 14.59
C ASN A 140 -0.86 31.19 13.76
N ILE A 141 -1.27 30.72 12.57
CA ILE A 141 -0.34 30.29 11.53
C ILE A 141 0.21 31.59 10.94
N GLU A 142 1.15 32.22 11.66
CA GLU A 142 2.08 33.18 11.06
C GLU A 142 3.06 32.38 10.20
N ALA A 143 2.54 31.75 9.14
CA ALA A 143 3.36 31.29 8.04
C ALA A 143 3.56 32.51 7.15
N SER A 144 4.68 33.19 7.35
CA SER A 144 5.29 34.05 6.33
C SER A 144 5.68 33.16 5.13
N ASN A 145 4.67 32.77 4.34
CA ASN A 145 4.73 31.91 3.16
C ASN A 145 4.52 32.76 1.90
N SER A 146 5.44 33.72 1.66
CA SER A 146 5.41 34.56 0.45
C SER A 146 5.47 33.76 -0.87
N GLY A 147 5.82 32.47 -0.81
CA GLY A 147 5.82 31.57 -1.97
C GLY A 147 4.46 30.90 -2.28
N GLN A 148 3.59 30.68 -1.29
CA GLN A 148 2.30 30.01 -1.53
C GLN A 148 1.24 30.95 -2.09
N ASP A 149 1.29 32.23 -1.72
CA ASP A 149 0.29 33.21 -2.15
C ASP A 149 0.31 33.45 -3.66
N HIS A 150 1.49 33.43 -4.28
CA HIS A 150 1.60 33.57 -5.73
C HIS A 150 0.99 32.41 -6.52
N SER A 151 0.98 31.17 -5.98
CA SER A 151 0.35 30.03 -6.66
C SER A 151 -1.17 30.19 -6.69
N ARG A 152 -1.77 30.49 -5.53
CA ARG A 152 -3.21 30.71 -5.40
C ARG A 152 -3.68 31.88 -6.26
N MET A 153 -2.91 32.97 -6.32
CA MET A 153 -3.22 34.12 -7.19
C MET A 153 -3.21 33.76 -8.68
N ASN A 154 -2.23 32.96 -9.12
CA ASN A 154 -2.16 32.51 -10.51
C ASN A 154 -3.34 31.59 -10.86
N GLU A 155 -3.70 30.66 -9.98
CA GLU A 155 -4.85 29.77 -10.17
C GLU A 155 -6.16 30.54 -10.26
N ALA A 156 -6.41 31.49 -9.35
CA ALA A 156 -7.61 32.33 -9.37
C ALA A 156 -7.70 33.15 -10.66
N ALA A 157 -6.58 33.72 -11.11
CA ALA A 157 -6.51 34.47 -12.36
C ALA A 157 -6.72 33.57 -13.60
N MET A 158 -6.30 32.30 -13.57
CA MET A 158 -6.57 31.33 -14.63
C MET A 158 -8.05 30.95 -14.71
N PHE A 159 -8.69 30.66 -13.57
CA PHE A 159 -10.13 30.38 -13.54
C PHE A 159 -10.97 31.53 -14.15
N MET A 160 -10.55 32.77 -13.93
CA MET A 160 -11.19 33.94 -14.53
C MET A 160 -10.95 34.09 -16.04
N ILE A 161 -9.80 33.63 -16.54
CA ILE A 161 -9.53 33.61 -17.99
C ILE A 161 -10.43 32.56 -18.67
N ASP A 162 -10.54 31.38 -18.06
CA ASP A 162 -11.38 30.29 -18.56
C ASP A 162 -12.88 30.62 -18.44
N ASN A 163 -13.26 31.40 -17.43
CA ASN A 163 -14.65 31.74 -17.12
C ASN A 163 -14.84 33.26 -17.00
N PRO A 164 -15.02 34.00 -18.11
CA PRO A 164 -15.06 35.47 -18.10
C PRO A 164 -16.26 36.08 -17.37
N LYS A 165 -17.30 35.28 -17.06
CA LYS A 165 -18.47 35.71 -16.27
C LYS A 165 -18.27 35.54 -14.75
N LEU A 166 -17.18 34.90 -14.34
CA LEU A 166 -16.89 34.63 -12.94
C LEU A 166 -16.33 35.90 -12.27
N THR A 167 -16.91 36.28 -11.13
CA THR A 167 -16.38 37.39 -10.31
C THR A 167 -15.06 36.98 -9.65
N ILE A 168 -14.19 37.96 -9.36
CA ILE A 168 -12.89 37.72 -8.72
C ILE A 168 -13.08 37.00 -7.38
N GLU A 169 -14.04 37.44 -6.58
CA GLU A 169 -14.37 36.85 -5.29
C GLU A 169 -14.75 35.37 -5.41
N ASN A 170 -15.55 35.00 -6.41
CA ASN A 170 -15.93 33.60 -6.62
C ASN A 170 -14.73 32.76 -7.09
N ALA A 171 -13.86 33.32 -7.94
CA ALA A 171 -12.63 32.67 -8.35
C ALA A 171 -11.69 32.43 -7.15
N MET A 172 -11.58 33.42 -6.24
CA MET A 172 -10.81 33.30 -5.01
C MET A 172 -11.40 32.23 -4.07
N LYS A 173 -12.71 32.20 -3.89
CA LYS A 173 -13.38 31.17 -3.07
C LYS A 173 -13.13 29.76 -3.61
N ILE A 174 -13.17 29.57 -4.94
CA ILE A 174 -12.88 28.27 -5.57
C ILE A 174 -11.45 27.79 -5.27
N VAL A 175 -10.49 28.71 -5.23
CA VAL A 175 -9.08 28.42 -4.92
C VAL A 175 -8.81 28.30 -3.41
N GLY A 176 -9.82 28.54 -2.58
CA GLY A 176 -9.74 28.37 -1.13
C GLY A 176 -9.21 29.58 -0.36
N TYR A 177 -9.39 30.79 -0.89
CA TYR A 177 -9.21 32.00 -0.09
C TYR A 177 -10.33 32.12 0.96
N SER A 178 -9.97 32.62 2.14
CA SER A 178 -10.93 32.94 3.21
C SER A 178 -11.84 34.12 2.82
N GLU A 179 -12.98 34.25 3.49
CA GLU A 179 -13.93 35.33 3.19
C GLU A 179 -13.34 36.72 3.42
N SER A 180 -12.49 36.89 4.44
CA SER A 180 -11.78 38.15 4.71
C SER A 180 -10.76 38.48 3.63
N GLU A 181 -10.05 37.49 3.08
CA GLU A 181 -9.12 37.69 1.96
C GLU A 181 -9.87 38.03 0.67
N CYS A 182 -11.06 37.46 0.45
CA CYS A 182 -11.88 37.75 -0.74
C CYS A 182 -12.35 39.21 -0.79
N THR A 183 -12.49 39.86 0.37
CA THR A 183 -12.85 41.28 0.46
C THR A 183 -11.65 42.23 0.44
N ASP A 184 -10.42 41.71 0.41
CA ASP A 184 -9.21 42.52 0.31
C ASP A 184 -9.06 43.08 -1.11
N GLN A 185 -9.26 44.39 -1.21
CA GLN A 185 -9.22 45.12 -2.47
C GLN A 185 -7.84 45.07 -3.13
N ASP A 186 -6.76 45.08 -2.35
CA ASP A 186 -5.40 45.06 -2.88
C ASP A 186 -5.08 43.68 -3.48
N LEU A 187 -5.53 42.62 -2.82
CA LEU A 187 -5.38 41.25 -3.32
C LEU A 187 -6.20 41.02 -4.59
N CYS A 188 -7.45 41.50 -4.62
CA CYS A 188 -8.30 41.47 -5.81
C CYS A 188 -7.67 42.23 -6.99
N ASN A 189 -7.06 43.39 -6.74
CA ASN A 189 -6.35 44.17 -7.75
C ASN A 189 -5.11 43.43 -8.26
N GLN A 190 -4.35 42.75 -7.38
CA GLN A 190 -3.20 41.94 -7.77
C GLN A 190 -3.60 40.78 -8.69
N ILE A 191 -4.66 40.04 -8.35
CA ILE A 191 -5.19 38.93 -9.16
C ILE A 191 -5.67 39.46 -10.53
N ARG A 192 -6.39 40.60 -10.55
CA ARG A 192 -6.84 41.23 -11.80
C ARG A 192 -5.67 41.64 -12.70
N ASN A 193 -4.65 42.27 -12.13
CA ASN A 193 -3.43 42.65 -12.87
C ASN A 193 -2.69 41.41 -13.39
N ARG A 194 -2.66 40.32 -12.61
CA ARG A 194 -2.05 39.05 -13.03
C ARG A 194 -2.81 38.43 -14.21
N MET A 195 -4.14 38.43 -14.14
CA MET A 195 -5.00 37.97 -15.22
C MET A 195 -4.76 38.75 -16.52
N MET A 196 -4.68 40.09 -16.46
CA MET A 196 -4.40 40.92 -17.65
C MET A 196 -3.01 40.61 -18.23
N ASN A 197 -1.98 40.52 -17.38
CA ASN A 197 -0.62 40.15 -17.81
C ASN A 197 -0.55 38.76 -18.47
N MET A 198 -1.42 37.82 -18.07
CA MET A 198 -1.51 36.49 -18.69
C MET A 198 -2.30 36.50 -20.01
N LYS A 199 -3.29 37.39 -20.16
CA LYS A 199 -4.00 37.58 -21.44
C LYS A 199 -3.15 38.26 -22.51
N GLU A 200 -2.31 39.22 -22.10
CA GLU A 200 -1.48 40.01 -23.03
C GLU A 200 -0.22 39.28 -23.50
N LYS A 201 0.26 38.29 -22.75
CA LYS A 201 1.31 37.40 -23.22
C LYS A 201 0.68 36.38 -24.18
N PRO A 202 0.91 36.46 -25.51
CA PRO A 202 0.47 35.39 -26.40
C PRO A 202 1.06 34.10 -25.85
N LEU A 203 0.21 33.08 -25.65
CA LEU A 203 0.65 31.73 -25.31
C LEU A 203 1.58 31.26 -26.43
N THR A 204 2.86 31.58 -26.35
CA THR A 204 3.88 30.68 -26.86
C THR A 204 3.65 29.41 -26.06
N PRO A 205 3.22 28.30 -26.67
CA PRO A 205 3.01 27.06 -25.95
C PRO A 205 4.29 26.79 -25.14
N PRO A 206 4.18 26.40 -23.86
CA PRO A 206 5.33 26.18 -23.03
C PRO A 206 6.29 25.25 -23.78
N ARG A 207 7.43 25.80 -24.21
CA ARG A 207 8.53 25.03 -24.77
C ARG A 207 8.88 24.00 -23.69
N SER A 208 8.62 22.73 -23.98
CA SER A 208 8.92 21.55 -23.15
C SER A 208 7.74 20.91 -22.39
N THR A 209 6.64 20.60 -23.06
CA THR A 209 6.24 19.19 -23.07
C THR A 209 7.20 18.49 -24.04
N ARG A 210 8.22 17.78 -23.55
CA ARG A 210 8.87 16.78 -24.41
C ARG A 210 7.73 15.92 -24.93
N ASN A 211 7.53 15.89 -26.24
CA ASN A 211 6.57 14.99 -26.87
C ASN A 211 7.01 13.56 -26.50
N ILE A 212 6.48 13.05 -25.39
CA ILE A 212 6.63 11.66 -25.00
C ILE A 212 5.95 10.91 -26.14
N SER A 213 6.72 10.14 -26.91
CA SER A 213 6.15 9.38 -28.00
C SER A 213 5.09 8.43 -27.44
N GLU A 214 4.08 8.12 -28.26
CA GLU A 214 3.06 7.13 -27.90
C GLU A 214 3.71 5.81 -27.46
N ASP A 215 4.82 5.42 -28.10
CA ASP A 215 5.62 4.26 -27.74
C ASP A 215 6.24 4.34 -26.33
N GLU A 216 6.69 5.52 -25.91
CA GLU A 216 7.22 5.72 -24.55
C GLU A 216 6.09 5.64 -23.51
N LEU A 217 4.90 6.16 -23.82
CA LEU A 217 3.71 5.99 -22.97
C LEU A 217 3.30 4.52 -22.86
N ARG A 218 3.22 3.79 -23.99
CA ARG A 218 2.92 2.35 -24.02
C ARG A 218 3.94 1.54 -23.22
N ARG A 219 5.23 1.87 -23.35
CA ARG A 219 6.30 1.22 -22.57
C ARG A 219 6.13 1.47 -21.07
N LYS A 220 5.86 2.72 -20.66
CA LYS A 220 5.62 3.06 -19.25
C LYS A 220 4.38 2.39 -18.69
N LEU A 221 3.31 2.31 -19.47
CA LEU A 221 2.07 1.65 -19.07
C LEU A 221 2.31 0.15 -18.84
N ASN A 222 3.02 -0.53 -19.74
CA ASN A 222 3.39 -1.94 -19.57
C ASN A 222 4.30 -2.16 -18.36
N GLU A 223 5.25 -1.24 -18.11
CA GLU A 223 6.11 -1.32 -16.92
C GLU A 223 5.28 -1.19 -15.63
N ILE A 224 4.29 -0.29 -15.61
CA ILE A 224 3.38 -0.13 -14.47
C ILE A 224 2.51 -1.37 -14.29
N SER A 225 1.92 -1.89 -15.38
CA SER A 225 1.09 -3.11 -15.35
C SER A 225 1.88 -4.28 -14.75
N ASN A 226 3.08 -4.55 -15.27
CA ASN A 226 3.93 -5.64 -14.77
C ASN A 226 4.28 -5.48 -13.29
N LYS A 227 4.52 -4.25 -12.82
CA LYS A 227 4.79 -3.99 -11.40
C LYS A 227 3.57 -4.23 -10.53
N VAL A 228 2.38 -3.86 -11.01
CA VAL A 228 1.12 -4.13 -10.33
C VAL A 228 0.89 -5.63 -10.24
N ASP A 229 1.05 -6.37 -11.33
CA ASP A 229 0.85 -7.82 -11.36
C ASP A 229 1.80 -8.55 -10.42
N ILE A 230 3.10 -8.21 -10.43
CA ILE A 230 4.09 -8.79 -9.50
C ILE A 230 3.72 -8.49 -8.05
N ASN A 231 3.25 -7.28 -7.74
CA ASN A 231 2.88 -6.92 -6.38
C ASN A 231 1.61 -7.66 -5.93
N THR A 232 0.61 -7.75 -6.80
CA THR A 232 -0.64 -8.49 -6.55
C THR A 232 -0.34 -9.95 -6.29
N ASN A 233 0.46 -10.60 -7.12
CA ASN A 233 0.83 -12.02 -6.94
C ASN A 233 1.55 -12.26 -5.61
N ARG A 234 2.48 -11.38 -5.22
CA ARG A 234 3.15 -11.47 -3.91
C ARG A 234 2.20 -11.33 -2.73
N ILE A 235 1.17 -10.48 -2.85
CA ILE A 235 0.14 -10.32 -1.82
C ILE A 235 -0.69 -11.59 -1.75
N VAL A 236 -1.12 -12.14 -2.88
CA VAL A 236 -1.90 -13.39 -2.97
C VAL A 236 -1.12 -14.54 -2.34
N GLU A 237 0.12 -14.80 -2.75
CA GLU A 237 0.97 -15.86 -2.18
C GLU A 237 1.24 -15.70 -0.68
N SER A 238 1.26 -14.45 -0.18
CA SER A 238 1.42 -14.15 1.25
C SER A 238 0.13 -14.45 2.03
N LEU A 239 -1.03 -14.18 1.43
CA LEU A 239 -2.32 -14.47 2.01
C LEU A 239 -2.60 -15.98 2.01
N GLU A 240 -2.31 -16.68 0.92
CA GLU A 240 -2.46 -18.14 0.81
C GLU A 240 -1.66 -18.84 1.92
N ARG A 241 -0.38 -18.50 2.10
CA ARG A 241 0.44 -19.05 3.19
C ARG A 241 -0.14 -18.77 4.58
N LYS A 242 -0.71 -17.58 4.80
CA LYS A 242 -1.34 -17.26 6.09
C LYS A 242 -2.63 -18.04 6.31
N ILE A 243 -3.39 -18.31 5.26
CA ILE A 243 -4.59 -19.14 5.31
C ILE A 243 -4.20 -20.58 5.64
N ASP A 244 -3.16 -21.12 5.00
CA ASP A 244 -2.65 -22.46 5.28
C ASP A 244 -2.15 -22.59 6.72
N ASP A 245 -1.33 -21.63 7.19
CA ASP A 245 -0.85 -21.58 8.58
C ASP A 245 -2.01 -21.51 9.58
N PHE A 246 -3.07 -20.78 9.24
CA PHE A 246 -4.26 -20.67 10.08
C PHE A 246 -5.09 -21.96 10.08
N GLY A 247 -5.21 -22.60 8.92
CA GLY A 247 -5.82 -23.92 8.77
C GLY A 247 -5.13 -24.96 9.64
N ALA A 248 -3.81 -25.07 9.58
CA ALA A 248 -3.01 -25.99 10.39
C ALA A 248 -3.23 -25.77 11.91
N ARG A 249 -3.31 -24.52 12.36
CA ARG A 249 -3.59 -24.19 13.77
C ARG A 249 -5.01 -24.58 14.20
N ILE A 250 -5.99 -24.46 13.31
CA ILE A 250 -7.35 -24.91 13.57
C ILE A 250 -7.37 -26.43 13.71
N ASP A 251 -6.73 -27.15 12.78
CA ASP A 251 -6.67 -28.61 12.78
C ASP A 251 -6.00 -29.14 14.06
N ASP A 252 -4.88 -28.56 14.47
CA ASP A 252 -4.20 -28.89 15.74
C ASP A 252 -5.13 -28.67 16.95
N LYS A 253 -5.92 -27.60 16.94
CA LYS A 253 -6.86 -27.29 18.03
C LYS A 253 -8.03 -28.27 18.05
N ILE A 254 -8.58 -28.61 16.88
CA ILE A 254 -9.63 -29.62 16.73
C ILE A 254 -9.12 -30.97 17.24
N PHE A 255 -7.92 -31.38 16.83
CA PHE A 255 -7.29 -32.62 17.26
C PHE A 255 -7.13 -32.68 18.79
N ASN A 256 -6.65 -31.59 19.40
CA ASN A 256 -6.51 -31.51 20.86
C ASN A 256 -7.86 -31.58 21.59
N LEU A 257 -8.89 -30.91 21.08
CA LEU A 257 -10.24 -30.97 21.65
C LEU A 257 -10.85 -32.39 21.53
N GLN A 258 -10.68 -33.05 20.39
CA GLN A 258 -11.12 -34.44 20.19
C GLN A 258 -10.41 -35.38 21.18
N ARG A 259 -9.11 -35.18 21.40
CA ARG A 259 -8.35 -35.94 22.39
C ARG A 259 -8.89 -35.73 23.82
N GLN A 260 -9.16 -34.49 24.21
CA GLN A 260 -9.75 -34.18 25.53
C GLN A 260 -11.14 -34.81 25.71
N LEU A 261 -11.97 -34.75 24.66
CA LEU A 261 -13.30 -35.38 24.65
C LEU A 261 -13.20 -36.89 24.87
N ASN A 262 -12.26 -37.54 24.19
CA ASN A 262 -12.03 -38.98 24.32
C ASN A 262 -11.55 -39.38 25.73
N PHE A 263 -10.72 -38.55 26.38
CA PHE A 263 -10.33 -38.77 27.78
C PHE A 263 -11.53 -38.67 28.72
N LEU A 264 -12.33 -37.60 28.61
CA LEU A 264 -13.53 -37.41 29.43
C LEU A 264 -14.52 -38.58 29.25
N HIS A 265 -14.71 -39.05 28.02
CA HIS A 265 -15.59 -40.18 27.74
C HIS A 265 -15.11 -41.47 28.43
N ARG A 266 -13.79 -41.72 28.46
CA ARG A 266 -13.21 -42.87 29.18
C ARG A 266 -13.37 -42.75 30.69
N ASP A 267 -13.17 -41.57 31.26
CA ASP A 267 -13.32 -41.36 32.71
C ASP A 267 -14.77 -41.57 33.17
N VAL A 268 -15.75 -41.06 32.40
CA VAL A 268 -17.18 -41.25 32.69
C VAL A 268 -17.57 -42.73 32.61
N LEU A 269 -17.11 -43.46 31.58
CA LEU A 269 -17.38 -44.89 31.48
C LEU A 269 -16.69 -45.67 32.61
N GLY A 270 -15.47 -45.31 33.00
CA GLY A 270 -14.73 -45.97 34.09
C GLY A 270 -15.39 -45.80 35.46
N GLN A 271 -15.97 -44.64 35.77
CA GLN A 271 -16.64 -44.41 37.06
C GLN A 271 -17.95 -45.22 37.21
N ASN A 272 -18.65 -45.47 36.11
CA ASN A 272 -19.88 -46.28 36.14
C ASN A 272 -19.61 -47.75 36.48
N PHE A 273 -18.47 -48.30 36.09
CA PHE A 273 -18.10 -49.69 36.44
C PHE A 273 -17.73 -49.85 37.92
N ASN A 274 -17.05 -48.87 38.53
CA ASN A 274 -16.71 -48.94 39.97
C ASN A 274 -17.93 -48.73 40.88
N SER A 275 -18.91 -47.96 40.43
CA SER A 275 -20.12 -47.68 41.24
C SER A 275 -21.08 -48.87 41.31
N GLN A 276 -21.09 -49.78 40.33
CA GLN A 276 -21.89 -51.01 40.41
C GLN A 276 -21.21 -52.12 41.22
N ALA A 277 -19.89 -52.13 41.32
CA ALA A 277 -19.15 -53.14 42.08
C ALA A 277 -19.28 -52.97 43.61
N SER A 278 -19.62 -51.77 44.11
CA SER A 278 -19.75 -51.51 45.56
C SER A 278 -21.14 -51.82 46.15
N THR A 279 -22.13 -52.19 45.34
CA THR A 279 -23.52 -52.44 45.82
C THR A 279 -23.84 -53.93 45.99
N VAL A 280 -22.85 -54.82 45.89
CA VAL A 280 -23.05 -56.29 45.93
C VAL A 280 -22.31 -56.95 47.12
N LEU A 281 -21.97 -56.18 48.15
CA LEU A 281 -21.46 -56.69 49.44
C LEU A 281 -22.34 -56.18 50.57
#